data_AF-A0A959HGK3-F1
#
_entry.id   AF-A0A959HGK3-F1
#
_cell.length_a   1.000
_cell.length_b   1.000
_cell.length_c   1.000
_cell.angle_alpha   90.00
_cell.angle_beta   90.00
_cell.angle_gamma   90.00
#
_symmetry.space_group_name_H-M   'P 1'
#
loop_
_entity.id
_entity.type
_entity.pdbx_description
1 polymer ?
#
loop_
_entity_poly.entity_id
_entity_poly.type
_entity_poly.pdbx_seq_one_letter_code
_entity_poly.pdbx_strand_id
1 'polypeptide(L)'
;MKKRKAVPFFMNKNRRFLSALALALFFAGYPSGLLQAQTSPTEMESIFDYLSKGGEVVELSLKTDMDELINNRRRAEYQAAELSYTDAGGGETVWEVGVLPRGRYRRRICDFPPIRLNFSKGQLEERGVNPEYDKMKVVAHCLEEKDKESLVLKEYLTYLLYNQLSPNSYRVQLARITYLDTKEKFDKIRRYGILIEETDELAHRLGGTEFETMGQTADSVATAEENIMAVFQYMIGNEDWDIRMLRNVKLIRPDDGGRLIPVPYDFDFSGFVDTPYAVANSKLGLSNVEQRIFLGHAVEEEQLQKTLEHFRQHRSYLVSIIKNFKLLNGLERRKAIHYIESFYEMESQLARENEKKRKEKAENSAQNE
;
A
#
# COMPACT_ATOMS: atom_id res chain seq x y z
N MET A 1 -53.52 52.70 47.88
CA MET A 1 -54.10 53.18 46.61
C MET A 1 -54.32 52.00 45.66
N LYS A 2 -55.55 51.89 45.16
CA LYS A 2 -56.15 51.07 44.05
C LYS A 2 -55.44 49.76 43.61
N LYS A 3 -56.00 48.56 43.85
CA LYS A 3 -57.11 47.85 43.11
C LYS A 3 -56.67 47.46 41.67
N ARG A 4 -56.85 46.25 41.09
CA ARG A 4 -57.76 45.09 41.27
C ARG A 4 -57.26 43.96 40.30
N LYS A 5 -57.27 42.66 40.65
CA LYS A 5 -58.25 41.58 40.31
C LYS A 5 -58.40 41.26 38.80
N ALA A 6 -58.59 40.04 38.29
CA ALA A 6 -58.73 38.68 38.83
C ALA A 6 -58.80 37.65 37.66
N VAL A 7 -58.53 36.38 37.97
CA VAL A 7 -58.90 35.11 37.29
C VAL A 7 -60.45 34.90 37.50
N PRO A 8 -61.24 33.93 36.94
CA PRO A 8 -60.84 32.60 36.45
C PRO A 8 -61.70 31.84 35.38
N PHE A 9 -61.15 30.72 34.88
CA PHE A 9 -61.71 29.34 34.79
C PHE A 9 -63.08 29.03 34.13
N PHE A 10 -63.12 28.11 33.14
CA PHE A 10 -63.87 26.83 33.20
C PHE A 10 -63.59 25.91 31.98
N MET A 11 -63.36 24.62 32.25
CA MET A 11 -63.40 23.49 31.30
C MET A 11 -64.84 22.98 31.12
N ASN A 12 -65.17 22.40 29.96
CA ASN A 12 -65.42 20.95 29.76
C ASN A 12 -66.53 20.59 28.74
N LYS A 13 -66.19 19.61 27.88
CA LYS A 13 -66.98 18.46 27.37
C LYS A 13 -68.14 18.61 26.35
N ASN A 14 -67.86 18.01 25.18
CA ASN A 14 -68.53 16.84 24.57
C ASN A 14 -69.66 16.97 23.52
N ARG A 15 -69.51 16.09 22.50
CA ARG A 15 -70.50 15.38 21.63
C ARG A 15 -71.09 16.17 20.44
N ARG A 16 -71.37 15.60 19.25
CA ARG A 16 -71.03 14.35 18.49
C ARG A 16 -71.88 14.40 17.18
N PHE A 17 -71.34 13.93 16.05
CA PHE A 17 -72.03 13.51 14.78
C PHE A 17 -72.77 14.60 13.95
N LEU A 18 -72.72 14.67 12.61
CA LEU A 18 -72.92 13.64 11.56
C LEU A 18 -72.48 14.17 10.16
N SER A 19 -71.90 13.29 9.32
CA SER A 19 -71.99 13.15 7.83
C SER A 19 -71.88 14.37 6.89
N ALA A 20 -71.33 14.34 5.67
CA ALA A 20 -70.60 13.41 4.81
C ALA A 20 -70.23 14.21 3.54
N LEU A 21 -69.05 14.02 2.94
CA LEU A 21 -68.91 14.11 1.49
C LEU A 21 -67.63 13.38 1.04
N ALA A 22 -67.84 12.39 0.18
CA ALA A 22 -66.80 11.56 -0.41
C ALA A 22 -65.99 12.36 -1.45
N LEU A 23 -64.67 12.25 -1.40
CA LEU A 23 -63.80 12.56 -2.53
C LEU A 23 -63.04 11.29 -2.89
N ALA A 24 -63.37 10.73 -4.06
CA ALA A 24 -62.74 9.53 -4.59
C ALA A 24 -61.26 9.79 -4.89
N LEU A 25 -60.39 8.98 -4.30
CA LEU A 25 -58.96 8.92 -4.59
C LEU A 25 -58.74 8.21 -5.93
N PHE A 26 -58.34 8.95 -6.97
CA PHE A 26 -57.69 8.38 -8.13
C PHE A 26 -56.24 8.04 -7.75
N PHE A 27 -55.99 6.78 -7.35
CA PHE A 27 -54.65 6.21 -7.35
C PHE A 27 -54.22 5.99 -8.80
N ALA A 28 -53.54 6.98 -9.40
CA ALA A 28 -52.71 6.73 -10.56
C ALA A 28 -51.52 5.90 -10.10
N GLY A 29 -51.54 4.60 -10.40
CA GLY A 29 -50.40 3.72 -10.19
C GLY A 29 -49.24 4.17 -11.05
N TYR A 30 -48.28 4.86 -10.45
CA TYR A 30 -46.95 4.96 -11.02
C TYR A 30 -46.31 3.58 -10.91
N PRO A 31 -45.78 2.99 -12.00
CA PRO A 31 -44.95 1.81 -11.87
C PRO A 31 -43.75 2.23 -11.03
N SER A 32 -43.64 1.69 -9.82
CA SER A 32 -42.40 1.66 -9.06
C SER A 32 -41.44 0.77 -9.83
N GLY A 33 -40.83 1.33 -10.87
CA GLY A 33 -39.61 0.78 -11.43
C GLY A 33 -38.60 0.79 -10.30
N LEU A 34 -38.22 -0.40 -9.84
CA LEU A 34 -36.99 -0.58 -9.09
C LEU A 34 -35.87 -0.03 -9.98
N LEU A 35 -35.44 1.21 -9.74
CA LEU A 35 -34.10 1.61 -10.13
C LEU A 35 -33.17 0.69 -9.33
N GLN A 36 -32.69 -0.39 -9.96
CA GLN A 36 -31.38 -0.89 -9.60
C GLN A 36 -30.43 0.26 -9.87
N ALA A 37 -29.98 0.93 -8.81
CA ALA A 37 -28.75 1.70 -8.89
C ALA A 37 -27.68 0.69 -9.29
N GLN A 38 -27.27 0.70 -10.57
CA GLN A 38 -26.03 0.09 -10.97
C GLN A 38 -24.94 0.92 -10.30
N THR A 39 -24.47 0.45 -9.14
CA THR A 39 -23.22 0.92 -8.57
C THR A 39 -22.17 0.77 -9.66
N SER A 40 -21.60 1.88 -10.10
CA SER A 40 -20.51 1.84 -11.05
C SER A 40 -19.37 1.00 -10.45
N PRO A 41 -18.58 0.27 -11.26
CA PRO A 41 -17.45 -0.51 -10.75
C PRO A 41 -16.51 0.29 -9.84
N THR A 42 -16.39 1.60 -10.10
CA THR A 42 -15.62 2.56 -9.30
C THR A 42 -16.15 2.81 -7.88
N GLU A 43 -17.40 2.47 -7.56
CA GLU A 43 -17.95 2.54 -6.18
C GLU A 43 -17.92 1.20 -5.46
N MET A 44 -17.65 0.10 -6.17
CA MET A 44 -17.53 -1.21 -5.53
C MET A 44 -16.18 -1.33 -4.82
N GLU A 45 -16.23 -1.94 -3.64
CA GLU A 45 -15.04 -2.25 -2.84
C GLU A 45 -14.10 -3.21 -3.60
N SER A 46 -12.80 -2.96 -3.60
CA SER A 46 -11.82 -3.88 -4.19
C SER A 46 -11.57 -5.11 -3.31
N ILE A 47 -10.95 -6.15 -3.86
CA ILE A 47 -10.53 -7.30 -3.03
C ILE A 47 -9.47 -6.91 -1.99
N PHE A 48 -8.66 -5.88 -2.25
CA PHE A 48 -7.72 -5.34 -1.27
C PHE A 48 -8.47 -4.76 -0.07
N ASP A 49 -9.45 -3.90 -0.32
CA ASP A 49 -10.26 -3.26 0.71
C ASP A 49 -11.07 -4.29 1.50
N TYR A 50 -11.68 -5.26 0.80
CA TYR A 50 -12.44 -6.36 1.40
C TYR A 50 -11.60 -7.14 2.42
N LEU A 51 -10.39 -7.56 2.04
CA LEU A 51 -9.50 -8.33 2.91
C LEU A 51 -8.90 -7.49 4.04
N SER A 52 -8.75 -6.17 3.84
CA SER A 52 -8.13 -5.26 4.82
C SER A 52 -9.06 -4.89 5.99
N LYS A 53 -10.34 -5.27 5.94
CA LYS A 53 -11.30 -5.06 7.04
C LYS A 53 -11.06 -5.91 8.28
N GLY A 54 -10.20 -6.92 8.23
CA GLY A 54 -9.97 -7.89 9.31
C GLY A 54 -9.16 -7.35 10.50
N GLY A 55 -8.72 -6.08 10.47
CA GLY A 55 -7.98 -5.43 11.54
C GLY A 55 -6.50 -5.19 11.20
N GLU A 56 -5.69 -4.88 12.22
CA GLU A 56 -4.26 -4.55 12.05
C GLU A 56 -3.46 -5.70 11.41
N VAL A 57 -3.84 -6.95 11.71
CA VAL A 57 -3.30 -8.16 11.08
C VAL A 57 -4.45 -9.05 10.65
N VAL A 58 -4.54 -9.32 9.35
CA VAL A 58 -5.61 -10.16 8.80
C VAL A 58 -5.20 -11.63 8.84
N GLU A 59 -6.11 -12.52 9.21
CA GLU A 59 -5.84 -13.96 9.28
C GLU A 59 -6.28 -14.64 7.98
N LEU A 60 -5.32 -15.30 7.33
CA LEU A 60 -5.53 -15.98 6.05
C LEU A 60 -5.07 -17.44 6.14
N SER A 61 -5.71 -18.30 5.35
CA SER A 61 -5.24 -19.66 5.05
C SER A 61 -5.16 -19.85 3.55
N LEU A 62 -3.99 -20.26 3.03
CA LEU A 62 -3.78 -20.57 1.63
C LEU A 62 -3.49 -22.06 1.48
N LYS A 63 -4.43 -22.78 0.86
CA LYS A 63 -4.31 -24.21 0.60
C LYS A 63 -4.04 -24.47 -0.88
N THR A 64 -2.94 -25.13 -1.20
CA THR A 64 -2.52 -25.40 -2.58
C THR A 64 -1.52 -26.56 -2.64
N ASP A 65 -1.03 -26.89 -3.83
CA ASP A 65 0.11 -27.80 -4.03
C ASP A 65 1.41 -27.07 -3.69
N MET A 66 1.88 -27.24 -2.44
CA MET A 66 3.06 -26.50 -1.95
C MET A 66 4.34 -26.99 -2.60
N ASP A 67 4.39 -28.27 -2.98
CA ASP A 67 5.50 -28.87 -3.72
C ASP A 67 5.69 -28.19 -5.07
N GLU A 68 4.62 -28.05 -5.86
CA GLU A 68 4.68 -27.34 -7.14
C GLU A 68 5.04 -25.86 -6.95
N LEU A 69 4.43 -25.19 -5.96
CA LEU A 69 4.69 -23.76 -5.71
C LEU A 69 6.16 -23.47 -5.36
N ILE A 70 6.75 -24.29 -4.51
CA ILE A 70 8.10 -24.07 -3.96
C ILE A 70 9.16 -24.66 -4.89
N ASN A 71 9.01 -25.91 -5.32
CA ASN A 71 10.06 -26.62 -6.05
C ASN A 71 10.02 -26.34 -7.55
N ASN A 72 8.86 -25.97 -8.11
CA ASN A 72 8.73 -25.55 -9.51
C ASN A 72 8.62 -24.03 -9.67
N ARG A 73 9.14 -23.27 -8.70
CA ARG A 73 9.09 -21.80 -8.62
C ARG A 73 9.62 -21.02 -9.83
N ARG A 74 10.30 -21.65 -10.78
CA ARG A 74 10.72 -21.00 -12.03
C ARG A 74 9.60 -20.92 -13.07
N ARG A 75 8.60 -21.81 -12.99
CA ARG A 75 7.38 -21.75 -13.81
C ARG A 75 6.49 -20.63 -13.28
N ALA A 76 6.08 -19.74 -14.17
CA ALA A 76 5.20 -18.61 -13.84
C ALA A 76 3.77 -18.93 -14.30
N GLU A 77 3.26 -20.08 -13.85
CA GLU A 77 1.94 -20.60 -14.21
C GLU A 77 1.06 -20.62 -12.96
N TYR A 78 -0.21 -20.27 -13.14
CA TYR A 78 -1.17 -20.35 -12.04
C TYR A 78 -1.52 -21.81 -11.77
N GLN A 79 -1.48 -22.19 -10.50
CA GLN A 79 -2.10 -23.41 -9.98
C GLN A 79 -3.33 -23.06 -9.14
N ALA A 80 -4.25 -24.01 -9.00
CA ALA A 80 -5.43 -23.82 -8.17
C ALA A 80 -5.06 -23.71 -6.68
N ALA A 81 -5.76 -22.84 -5.98
CA ALA A 81 -5.65 -22.66 -4.55
C ALA A 81 -6.99 -22.23 -3.93
N GLU A 82 -7.10 -22.48 -2.64
CA GLU A 82 -8.20 -22.03 -1.81
C GLU A 82 -7.65 -21.02 -0.80
N LEU A 83 -8.21 -19.81 -0.78
CA LEU A 83 -7.86 -18.76 0.18
C LEU A 83 -9.03 -18.58 1.15
N SER A 84 -8.85 -18.97 2.40
CA SER A 84 -9.77 -18.62 3.49
C SER A 84 -9.36 -17.31 4.14
N TYR A 85 -10.33 -16.45 4.41
CA TYR A 85 -10.18 -15.19 5.14
C TYR A 85 -11.12 -15.18 6.34
N THR A 86 -10.59 -14.80 7.50
CA THR A 86 -11.39 -14.60 8.71
C THR A 86 -11.53 -13.10 8.98
N ASP A 87 -12.76 -12.60 8.95
CA ASP A 87 -13.07 -11.21 9.27
C ASP A 87 -12.96 -10.93 10.79
N ALA A 88 -13.03 -9.65 11.16
CA ALA A 88 -12.92 -9.23 12.56
C ALA A 88 -14.06 -9.74 13.47
N GLY A 89 -15.20 -10.15 12.89
CA GLY A 89 -16.32 -10.78 13.59
C GLY A 89 -16.19 -12.31 13.74
N GLY A 90 -15.12 -12.90 13.19
CA GLY A 90 -14.90 -14.34 13.15
C GLY A 90 -15.64 -15.06 12.02
N GLY A 91 -16.26 -14.33 11.09
CA GLY A 91 -16.83 -14.88 9.87
C GLY A 91 -15.73 -15.37 8.94
N GLU A 92 -15.85 -16.59 8.42
CA GLU A 92 -14.90 -17.15 7.47
C GLU A 92 -15.48 -17.10 6.06
N THR A 93 -14.72 -16.55 5.11
CA THR A 93 -15.04 -16.62 3.68
C THR A 93 -13.93 -17.34 2.93
N VAL A 94 -14.33 -18.15 1.96
CA VAL A 94 -13.42 -18.97 1.15
C VAL A 94 -13.46 -18.49 -0.29
N TRP A 95 -12.30 -18.32 -0.90
CA TRP A 95 -12.12 -17.86 -2.28
C TRP A 95 -11.38 -18.93 -3.08
N GLU A 96 -11.88 -19.20 -4.28
CA GLU A 96 -11.16 -20.04 -5.24
C GLU A 96 -10.26 -19.11 -6.04
N VAL A 97 -8.94 -19.32 -5.92
CA VAL A 97 -7.94 -18.42 -6.50
C VAL A 97 -6.91 -19.20 -7.30
N GLY A 98 -6.35 -18.55 -8.32
CA GLY A 98 -5.07 -18.96 -8.87
C GLY A 98 -3.95 -18.44 -7.98
N VAL A 99 -2.92 -19.26 -7.74
CA VAL A 99 -1.66 -18.82 -7.13
C VAL A 99 -0.49 -19.11 -8.04
N LEU A 100 0.47 -18.19 -8.13
CA LEU A 100 1.75 -18.44 -8.80
C LEU A 100 2.94 -17.83 -8.05
N PRO A 101 4.16 -18.38 -8.22
CA PRO A 101 5.40 -17.76 -7.79
C PRO A 101 5.74 -16.51 -8.61
N ARG A 102 6.04 -15.38 -7.96
CA ARG A 102 6.43 -14.12 -8.60
C ARG A 102 7.86 -13.67 -8.26
N GLY A 103 8.29 -12.59 -8.90
CA GLY A 103 9.58 -11.95 -8.65
C GLY A 103 10.75 -12.60 -9.41
N ARG A 104 11.81 -11.83 -9.64
CA ARG A 104 13.02 -12.31 -10.36
C ARG A 104 14.11 -12.77 -9.40
N TYR A 105 14.41 -11.96 -8.37
CA TYR A 105 15.50 -12.23 -7.44
C TYR A 105 15.09 -13.22 -6.35
N ARG A 106 14.10 -12.85 -5.51
CA ARG A 106 13.61 -13.67 -4.40
C ARG A 106 13.16 -15.08 -4.83
N ARG A 107 12.55 -15.22 -6.01
CA ARG A 107 12.19 -16.52 -6.61
C ARG A 107 13.37 -17.47 -6.85
N ARG A 108 14.60 -16.95 -6.92
CA ARG A 108 15.81 -17.76 -7.09
C ARG A 108 16.46 -18.08 -5.74
N ILE A 109 16.52 -17.11 -4.84
CA ILE A 109 17.33 -17.17 -3.62
C ILE A 109 16.56 -17.55 -2.34
N CYS A 110 15.24 -17.34 -2.30
CA CYS A 110 14.42 -17.62 -1.14
C CYS A 110 14.01 -19.08 -1.09
N ASP A 111 13.76 -19.60 0.11
CA ASP A 111 13.16 -20.91 0.33
C ASP A 111 11.69 -20.87 -0.13
N PHE A 112 10.96 -19.85 0.32
CA PHE A 112 9.58 -19.60 -0.09
C PHE A 112 9.49 -18.37 -1.01
N PRO A 113 8.98 -18.51 -2.25
CA PRO A 113 8.91 -17.39 -3.18
C PRO A 113 7.78 -16.44 -2.79
N PRO A 114 7.89 -15.12 -3.09
CA PRO A 114 6.71 -14.26 -3.07
C PRO A 114 5.70 -14.76 -4.09
N ILE A 115 4.41 -14.58 -3.82
CA ILE A 115 3.33 -15.14 -4.64
C ILE A 115 2.41 -14.05 -5.17
N ARG A 116 1.68 -14.37 -6.22
CA ARG A 116 0.57 -13.56 -6.73
C ARG A 116 -0.69 -14.42 -6.70
N LEU A 117 -1.75 -13.86 -6.13
CA LEU A 117 -3.09 -14.42 -6.16
C LEU A 117 -3.86 -13.82 -7.34
N ASN A 118 -4.73 -14.62 -7.93
CA ASN A 118 -5.62 -14.22 -9.02
C ASN A 118 -7.03 -14.70 -8.68
N PHE A 119 -7.93 -13.75 -8.46
CA PHE A 119 -9.32 -13.99 -8.14
C PHE A 119 -10.13 -14.06 -9.45
N SER A 120 -11.08 -14.98 -9.52
CA SER A 120 -12.00 -15.01 -10.67
C SER A 120 -12.87 -13.75 -10.67
N LYS A 121 -12.90 -13.03 -11.79
CA LYS A 121 -13.78 -11.86 -11.96
C LYS A 121 -15.25 -12.19 -11.70
N GLY A 122 -15.72 -13.36 -12.15
CA GLY A 122 -17.09 -13.81 -11.88
C GLY A 122 -17.35 -14.01 -10.38
N GLN A 123 -16.40 -14.59 -9.65
CA GLN A 123 -16.53 -14.75 -8.19
C GLN A 123 -16.52 -13.42 -7.45
N LEU A 124 -15.74 -12.43 -7.93
CA LEU A 124 -15.74 -11.07 -7.38
C LEU A 124 -17.11 -10.40 -7.60
N GLU A 125 -17.63 -10.41 -8.84
CA GLU A 125 -18.93 -9.85 -9.19
C GLU A 125 -20.08 -10.47 -8.39
N GLU A 126 -20.12 -11.82 -8.28
CA GLU A 126 -21.12 -12.56 -7.51
C GLU A 126 -21.16 -12.15 -6.04
N ARG A 127 -20.03 -11.69 -5.50
CA ARG A 127 -19.87 -11.27 -4.10
C ARG A 127 -19.91 -9.76 -3.91
N GLY A 128 -20.19 -9.00 -4.97
CA GLY A 128 -20.25 -7.53 -4.92
C GLY A 128 -18.89 -6.86 -4.68
N VAL A 129 -17.80 -7.53 -5.05
CA VAL A 129 -16.42 -7.00 -5.01
C VAL A 129 -16.02 -6.57 -6.41
N ASN A 130 -15.29 -5.46 -6.53
CA ASN A 130 -14.90 -4.90 -7.82
C ASN A 130 -14.02 -5.89 -8.63
N PRO A 131 -14.46 -6.36 -9.81
CA PRO A 131 -13.73 -7.32 -10.64
C PRO A 131 -12.59 -6.71 -11.47
N GLU A 132 -12.41 -5.39 -11.40
CA GLU A 132 -11.33 -4.69 -12.09
C GLU A 132 -9.96 -5.02 -11.49
N TYR A 133 -9.92 -5.15 -10.15
CA TYR A 133 -8.70 -5.42 -9.38
C TYR A 133 -8.69 -6.87 -8.90
N ASP A 134 -8.37 -7.78 -9.82
CA ASP A 134 -8.47 -9.22 -9.61
C ASP A 134 -7.16 -9.88 -9.17
N LYS A 135 -6.05 -9.12 -9.04
CA LYS A 135 -4.75 -9.67 -8.66
C LYS A 135 -4.21 -9.05 -7.37
N MET A 136 -3.68 -9.92 -6.50
CA MET A 136 -3.04 -9.50 -5.25
C MET A 136 -1.58 -9.95 -5.23
N LYS A 137 -0.65 -9.02 -5.02
CA LYS A 137 0.74 -9.38 -4.70
C LYS A 137 0.83 -9.70 -3.21
N VAL A 138 1.48 -10.81 -2.88
CA VAL A 138 1.77 -11.20 -1.50
C VAL A 138 3.28 -11.30 -1.34
N VAL A 139 3.86 -10.39 -0.55
CA VAL A 139 5.22 -10.53 -0.05
C VAL A 139 5.20 -11.61 1.02
N ALA A 140 5.97 -12.68 0.81
CA ALA A 140 6.04 -13.81 1.71
C ALA A 140 7.38 -13.83 2.46
N HIS A 141 7.46 -14.67 3.50
CA HIS A 141 8.73 -15.01 4.15
C HIS A 141 9.71 -15.55 3.11
N CYS A 142 10.92 -14.98 3.03
CA CYS A 142 11.94 -15.44 2.09
C CYS A 142 12.71 -16.65 2.65
N LEU A 143 12.97 -16.65 3.96
CA LEU A 143 13.75 -17.67 4.66
C LEU A 143 12.82 -18.46 5.58
N GLU A 144 13.06 -19.77 5.71
CA GLU A 144 12.23 -20.66 6.54
C GLU A 144 12.34 -20.37 8.05
N GLU A 145 13.49 -19.83 8.50
CA GLU A 145 13.74 -19.63 9.92
C GLU A 145 12.81 -18.57 10.52
N LYS A 146 12.12 -18.94 11.62
CA LYS A 146 11.11 -18.09 12.26
C LYS A 146 11.67 -16.76 12.79
N ASP A 147 12.94 -16.71 13.19
CA ASP A 147 13.59 -15.48 13.65
C ASP A 147 13.75 -14.43 12.53
N LYS A 148 13.62 -14.85 11.26
CA LYS A 148 13.64 -13.98 10.07
C LYS A 148 12.27 -13.37 9.74
N GLU A 149 11.20 -13.68 10.48
CA GLU A 149 9.90 -12.99 10.34
C GLU A 149 10.04 -11.47 10.52
N SER A 150 11.04 -11.03 11.29
CA SER A 150 11.38 -9.62 11.46
C SER A 150 11.69 -8.88 10.14
N LEU A 151 12.15 -9.57 9.10
CA LEU A 151 12.47 -8.97 7.80
C LEU A 151 11.19 -8.51 7.08
N VAL A 152 10.17 -9.38 7.01
CA VAL A 152 8.86 -9.03 6.42
C VAL A 152 8.20 -7.91 7.22
N LEU A 153 8.33 -7.96 8.55
CA LEU A 153 7.80 -6.93 9.45
C LEU A 153 8.52 -5.57 9.26
N LYS A 154 9.83 -5.56 9.04
CA LYS A 154 10.59 -4.34 8.71
C LYS A 154 10.22 -3.80 7.34
N GLU A 155 10.08 -4.66 6.32
CA GLU A 155 9.62 -4.27 4.98
C GLU A 155 8.20 -3.66 5.04
N TYR A 156 7.29 -4.27 5.79
CA TYR A 156 5.95 -3.73 6.05
C TYR A 156 6.00 -2.35 6.71
N LEU A 157 6.85 -2.18 7.73
CA LEU A 157 7.06 -0.88 8.35
C LEU A 157 7.57 0.16 7.35
N THR A 158 8.47 -0.20 6.43
CA THR A 158 8.95 0.72 5.41
C THR A 158 7.81 1.25 4.54
N TYR A 159 6.86 0.40 4.14
CA TYR A 159 5.63 0.87 3.47
C TYR A 159 4.84 1.83 4.36
N LEU A 160 4.60 1.49 5.62
CA LEU A 160 3.85 2.37 6.54
C LEU A 160 4.53 3.73 6.73
N LEU A 161 5.86 3.78 6.79
CA LEU A 161 6.62 5.04 6.88
C LEU A 161 6.44 5.90 5.62
N TYR A 162 6.50 5.28 4.43
CA TYR A 162 6.30 6.02 3.18
C TYR A 162 4.87 6.53 3.02
N ASN A 163 3.88 5.74 3.43
CA ASN A 163 2.46 6.12 3.35
C ASN A 163 2.14 7.39 4.16
N GLN A 164 2.92 7.70 5.19
CA GLN A 164 2.79 8.95 5.94
C GLN A 164 3.42 10.15 5.25
N LEU A 165 4.42 9.92 4.41
CA LEU A 165 5.13 10.98 3.72
C LEU A 165 4.50 11.33 2.38
N SER A 166 3.78 10.40 1.76
CA SER A 166 3.21 10.60 0.43
C SER A 166 1.92 9.79 0.23
N PRO A 167 0.85 10.40 -0.32
CA PRO A 167 -0.31 9.65 -0.81
C PRO A 167 0.01 8.83 -2.07
N ASN A 168 1.11 9.16 -2.77
CA ASN A 168 1.61 8.46 -3.95
C ASN A 168 2.42 7.24 -3.53
N SER A 169 1.75 6.31 -2.86
CA SER A 169 2.32 5.16 -2.16
C SER A 169 1.37 3.97 -2.24
N TYR A 170 1.91 2.75 -2.19
CA TYR A 170 1.06 1.55 -2.13
C TYR A 170 0.37 1.43 -0.77
N ARG A 171 -0.94 1.20 -0.76
CA ARG A 171 -1.62 0.63 0.40
C ARG A 171 -1.15 -0.81 0.62
N VAL A 172 -0.94 -1.15 1.89
CA VAL A 172 -0.47 -2.47 2.30
C VAL A 172 -1.24 -2.96 3.52
N GLN A 173 -1.43 -4.26 3.61
CA GLN A 173 -2.09 -4.91 4.74
C GLN A 173 -1.21 -6.06 5.23
N LEU A 174 -0.87 -6.05 6.52
CA LEU A 174 -0.15 -7.17 7.13
C LEU A 174 -1.12 -8.35 7.32
N ALA A 175 -0.68 -9.53 6.90
CA ALA A 175 -1.42 -10.77 7.03
C ALA A 175 -0.62 -11.80 7.82
N ARG A 176 -1.32 -12.61 8.61
CA ARG A 176 -0.80 -13.86 9.18
C ARG A 176 -1.37 -15.00 8.34
N ILE A 177 -0.51 -15.60 7.51
CA ILE A 177 -0.91 -16.58 6.50
C ILE A 177 -0.54 -17.97 7.00
N THR A 178 -1.53 -18.86 7.01
CA THR A 178 -1.36 -20.30 7.20
C THR A 178 -1.29 -20.98 5.83
N TYR A 179 -0.16 -21.57 5.50
CA TYR A 179 0.01 -22.36 4.29
C TYR A 179 -0.30 -23.83 4.56
N LEU A 180 -1.15 -24.43 3.72
CA LEU A 180 -1.60 -25.81 3.81
C LEU A 180 -1.28 -26.54 2.51
N ASP A 181 -0.58 -27.68 2.60
CA ASP A 181 -0.30 -28.50 1.43
C ASP A 181 -1.41 -29.50 1.16
N THR A 182 -1.97 -29.45 -0.04
CA THR A 182 -2.99 -30.40 -0.54
C THR A 182 -2.46 -31.83 -0.67
N LYS A 183 -1.14 -31.99 -0.82
CA LYS A 183 -0.49 -33.30 -0.96
C LYS A 183 0.10 -33.84 0.34
N GLU A 184 -0.05 -33.10 1.45
CA GLU A 184 0.47 -33.46 2.77
C GLU A 184 1.99 -33.82 2.78
N LYS A 185 2.76 -33.26 1.84
CA LYS A 185 4.22 -33.39 1.76
C LYS A 185 4.94 -32.36 2.64
N PHE A 186 4.30 -31.22 2.86
CA PHE A 186 4.82 -30.15 3.71
C PHE A 186 3.93 -29.98 4.94
N ASP A 187 4.57 -29.79 6.09
CA ASP A 187 3.87 -29.42 7.32
C ASP A 187 3.16 -28.07 7.17
N LYS A 188 2.07 -27.88 7.91
CA LYS A 188 1.41 -26.59 8.02
C LYS A 188 2.39 -25.53 8.55
N ILE A 189 2.56 -24.45 7.80
CA ILE A 189 3.43 -23.33 8.15
C ILE A 189 2.60 -22.07 8.32
N ARG A 190 2.79 -21.34 9.42
CA ARG A 190 2.15 -20.04 9.67
C ARG A 190 3.22 -18.95 9.74
N ARG A 191 3.10 -17.92 8.91
CA ARG A 191 4.09 -16.83 8.75
C ARG A 191 3.39 -15.49 8.47
N TYR A 192 4.11 -14.39 8.69
CA TYR A 192 3.65 -13.08 8.22
C TYR A 192 3.85 -12.94 6.71
N GLY A 193 2.97 -12.17 6.08
CA GLY A 193 3.08 -11.71 4.70
C GLY A 193 2.44 -10.33 4.53
N ILE A 194 2.74 -9.66 3.43
CA ILE A 194 2.21 -8.33 3.12
C ILE A 194 1.33 -8.44 1.89
N LEU A 195 0.04 -8.11 2.01
CA LEU A 195 -0.82 -7.87 0.86
C LEU A 195 -0.54 -6.46 0.36
N ILE A 196 -0.34 -6.30 -0.94
CA ILE A 196 -0.10 -5.01 -1.58
C ILE A 196 -1.21 -4.75 -2.59
N GLU A 197 -1.83 -3.57 -2.52
CA GLU A 197 -2.87 -3.16 -3.48
C GLU A 197 -2.41 -3.33 -4.94
N GLU A 198 -3.37 -3.56 -5.84
CA GLU A 198 -3.05 -3.73 -7.26
C GLU A 198 -2.51 -2.41 -7.85
N THR A 199 -1.67 -2.51 -8.89
CA THR A 199 -1.06 -1.30 -9.47
C THR A 199 -2.07 -0.47 -10.25
N ASP A 200 -3.05 -1.11 -10.89
CA ASP A 200 -4.16 -0.40 -11.54
C ASP A 200 -5.05 0.29 -10.49
N GLU A 201 -5.30 -0.36 -9.35
CA GLU A 201 -6.04 0.24 -8.23
C GLU A 201 -5.32 1.48 -7.66
N LEU A 202 -4.01 1.38 -7.43
CA LEU A 202 -3.15 2.51 -7.07
C LEU A 202 -3.25 3.62 -8.12
N ALA A 203 -3.12 3.29 -9.41
CA ALA A 203 -3.13 4.27 -10.49
C ALA A 203 -4.46 5.04 -10.53
N HIS A 204 -5.59 4.33 -10.47
CA HIS A 204 -6.92 4.94 -10.44
C HIS A 204 -7.13 5.80 -9.20
N ARG A 205 -6.64 5.37 -8.02
CA ARG A 205 -6.68 6.20 -6.80
C ARG A 205 -5.89 7.50 -6.93
N LEU A 206 -4.83 7.51 -7.74
CA LEU A 206 -4.03 8.69 -8.04
C LEU A 206 -4.56 9.49 -9.25
N GLY A 207 -5.71 9.13 -9.81
CA GLY A 207 -6.30 9.80 -10.97
C GLY A 207 -5.47 9.62 -12.25
N GLY A 208 -5.00 8.39 -12.47
CA GLY A 208 -4.16 8.08 -13.63
C GLY A 208 -4.11 6.61 -13.98
N THR A 209 -3.19 6.27 -14.88
CA THR A 209 -2.95 4.90 -15.37
C THR A 209 -1.49 4.50 -15.23
N GLU A 210 -1.20 3.21 -15.12
CA GLU A 210 0.17 2.72 -15.08
C GLU A 210 0.90 3.03 -16.40
N PHE A 211 2.15 3.49 -16.29
CA PHE A 211 3.03 3.79 -17.41
C PHE A 211 4.31 2.95 -17.36
N GLU A 212 4.49 2.08 -18.36
CA GLU A 212 5.55 1.05 -18.36
C GLU A 212 6.68 1.31 -19.38
N THR A 213 6.86 2.54 -19.86
CA THR A 213 7.96 2.85 -20.80
C THR A 213 9.23 3.29 -20.06
N MET A 214 10.30 2.52 -20.23
CA MET A 214 11.65 2.84 -19.72
C MET A 214 12.23 4.11 -20.36
N GLY A 215 13.33 4.62 -19.80
CA GLY A 215 14.09 5.76 -20.33
C GLY A 215 13.59 7.13 -19.88
N GLN A 216 12.67 7.18 -18.91
CA GLN A 216 12.14 8.45 -18.38
C GLN A 216 13.24 9.28 -17.71
N THR A 217 13.24 10.58 -17.99
CA THR A 217 14.22 11.54 -17.47
C THR A 217 13.58 12.46 -16.44
N ALA A 218 14.39 13.26 -15.75
CA ALA A 218 13.92 14.22 -14.76
C ALA A 218 12.81 15.15 -15.27
N ASP A 219 12.83 15.51 -16.57
CA ASP A 219 11.86 16.44 -17.15
C ASP A 219 10.47 15.81 -17.36
N SER A 220 10.41 14.48 -17.44
CA SER A 220 9.16 13.72 -17.62
C SER A 220 8.44 13.39 -16.31
N VAL A 221 9.12 13.55 -15.17
CA VAL A 221 8.64 13.13 -13.84
C VAL A 221 8.29 14.35 -13.00
N ALA A 222 7.25 14.23 -12.19
CA ALA A 222 6.80 15.27 -11.28
C ALA A 222 7.87 15.50 -10.19
N THR A 223 8.45 16.70 -10.18
CA THR A 223 9.71 16.98 -9.46
C THR A 223 9.54 16.94 -7.94
N ALA A 224 8.41 17.40 -7.40
CA ALA A 224 8.19 17.40 -5.95
C ALA A 224 7.98 15.97 -5.43
N GLU A 225 7.21 15.17 -6.15
CA GLU A 225 6.89 13.78 -5.86
C GLU A 225 8.12 12.88 -5.97
N GLU A 226 8.93 13.07 -7.02
CA GLU A 226 10.21 12.38 -7.15
C GLU A 226 11.17 12.75 -6.02
N ASN A 227 11.22 14.02 -5.63
CA ASN A 227 12.14 14.44 -4.58
C ASN A 227 11.75 13.88 -3.21
N ILE A 228 10.45 13.80 -2.89
CA ILE A 228 9.95 13.09 -1.70
C ILE A 228 10.34 11.61 -1.75
N MET A 229 10.09 10.94 -2.88
CA MET A 229 10.47 9.53 -3.06
C MET A 229 11.99 9.33 -2.88
N ALA A 230 12.82 10.16 -3.52
CA ALA A 230 14.27 10.01 -3.49
C ALA A 230 14.86 10.28 -2.10
N VAL A 231 14.36 11.29 -1.39
CA VAL A 231 14.76 11.55 0.00
C VAL A 231 14.29 10.41 0.92
N PHE A 232 13.12 9.82 0.68
CA PHE A 232 12.68 8.63 1.41
C PHE A 232 13.61 7.43 1.19
N GLN A 233 13.94 7.13 -0.08
CA GLN A 233 14.86 6.05 -0.42
C GLN A 233 16.25 6.29 0.21
N TYR A 234 16.72 7.54 0.25
CA TYR A 234 17.93 7.90 0.99
C TYR A 234 17.79 7.64 2.49
N MET A 235 16.70 8.08 3.13
CA MET A 235 16.45 7.90 4.56
C MET A 235 16.54 6.42 4.97
N ILE A 236 15.94 5.53 4.17
CA ILE A 236 15.98 4.08 4.44
C ILE A 236 17.25 3.39 3.92
N GLY A 237 18.16 4.12 3.26
CA GLY A 237 19.38 3.58 2.66
C GLY A 237 19.08 2.52 1.60
N ASN A 238 18.22 2.86 0.63
CA ASN A 238 17.88 1.97 -0.47
C ASN A 238 18.49 2.49 -1.78
N GLU A 239 19.44 1.74 -2.32
CA GLU A 239 20.03 1.99 -3.64
C GLU A 239 19.44 1.14 -4.77
N ASP A 240 18.58 0.16 -4.47
CA ASP A 240 18.03 -0.75 -5.49
C ASP A 240 16.76 -0.17 -6.13
N TRP A 241 16.86 1.00 -6.74
CA TRP A 241 15.77 1.59 -7.53
C TRP A 241 16.31 2.45 -8.66
N ASP A 242 15.55 2.55 -9.76
CA ASP A 242 15.93 3.34 -10.92
C ASP A 242 14.69 3.67 -11.77
N ILE A 243 14.37 4.96 -11.91
CA ILE A 243 13.25 5.47 -12.73
C ILE A 243 13.45 5.13 -14.21
N ARG A 244 14.67 5.28 -14.74
CA ARG A 244 14.97 5.04 -16.16
C ARG A 244 14.79 3.57 -16.51
N MET A 245 15.11 2.68 -15.57
CA MET A 245 15.01 1.23 -15.77
C MET A 245 13.71 0.62 -15.24
N LEU A 246 12.81 1.44 -14.67
CA LEU A 246 11.60 0.99 -13.95
C LEU A 246 11.90 -0.09 -12.91
N ARG A 247 13.02 0.05 -12.20
CA ARG A 247 13.41 -0.87 -11.13
C ARG A 247 12.85 -0.36 -9.81
N ASN A 248 12.03 -1.20 -9.16
CA ASN A 248 11.44 -0.94 -7.83
C ASN A 248 10.72 0.42 -7.72
N VAL A 249 10.26 0.93 -8.87
CA VAL A 249 9.45 2.14 -9.03
C VAL A 249 8.41 1.87 -10.11
N LYS A 250 7.16 2.26 -9.85
CA LYS A 250 6.11 2.38 -10.87
C LYS A 250 5.94 3.84 -11.24
N LEU A 251 5.56 4.10 -12.48
CA LEU A 251 5.24 5.44 -12.95
C LEU A 251 3.75 5.48 -13.25
N ILE A 252 3.06 6.47 -12.70
CA ILE A 252 1.65 6.72 -12.97
C ILE A 252 1.56 7.93 -13.89
N ARG A 253 0.81 7.81 -14.98
CA ARG A 253 0.45 8.92 -15.85
C ARG A 253 -0.86 9.52 -15.35
N PRO A 254 -0.86 10.77 -14.86
CA PRO A 254 -2.09 11.47 -14.52
C PRO A 254 -3.00 11.64 -15.73
N ASP A 255 -4.31 11.52 -15.52
CA ASP A 255 -5.33 11.68 -16.57
C ASP A 255 -5.43 13.13 -17.07
N ASP A 256 -5.01 14.10 -16.24
CA ASP A 256 -4.96 15.52 -16.59
C ASP A 256 -3.79 15.89 -17.51
N GLY A 257 -2.95 14.92 -17.88
CA GLY A 257 -1.77 15.14 -18.72
C GLY A 257 -0.56 15.70 -17.97
N GLY A 258 -0.59 15.69 -16.63
CA GLY A 258 0.53 16.04 -15.77
C GLY A 258 1.78 15.17 -15.98
N ARG A 259 2.86 15.55 -15.28
CA ARG A 259 4.10 14.76 -15.30
C ARG A 259 3.92 13.42 -14.59
N LEU A 260 4.74 12.44 -14.95
CA LEU A 260 4.69 11.10 -14.39
C LEU A 260 4.95 11.13 -12.88
N ILE A 261 4.11 10.45 -12.11
CA ILE A 261 4.24 10.33 -10.65
C ILE A 261 5.00 9.04 -10.34
N PRO A 262 6.18 9.10 -9.69
CA PRO A 262 6.91 7.89 -9.32
C PRO A 262 6.39 7.34 -7.98
N VAL A 263 6.18 6.03 -7.94
CA VAL A 263 5.73 5.30 -6.73
C VAL A 263 6.71 4.15 -6.44
N PRO A 264 7.47 4.21 -5.33
CA PRO A 264 8.43 3.18 -4.96
C PRO A 264 7.74 1.92 -4.38
N TYR A 265 8.38 0.77 -4.56
CA TYR A 265 7.97 -0.51 -3.96
C TYR A 265 9.16 -1.47 -3.87
N ASP A 266 9.02 -2.62 -3.20
CA ASP A 266 10.10 -3.63 -3.03
C ASP A 266 11.28 -3.03 -2.21
N PHE A 267 11.11 -2.93 -0.88
CA PHE A 267 12.05 -2.25 0.02
C PHE A 267 13.02 -3.19 0.75
N ASP A 268 13.00 -4.49 0.43
CA ASP A 268 13.74 -5.52 1.15
C ASP A 268 15.27 -5.41 1.02
N PHE A 269 15.76 -4.69 0.00
CA PHE A 269 17.17 -4.39 -0.20
C PHE A 269 17.69 -3.18 0.58
N SER A 270 16.82 -2.45 1.28
CA SER A 270 17.21 -1.25 2.02
C SER A 270 18.01 -1.56 3.29
N GLY A 271 18.93 -0.66 3.67
CA GLY A 271 19.63 -0.71 4.94
C GLY A 271 18.72 -0.65 6.17
N PHE A 272 17.51 -0.09 6.05
CA PHE A 272 16.51 -0.15 7.12
C PHE A 272 15.99 -1.57 7.37
N VAL A 273 15.80 -2.36 6.30
CA VAL A 273 15.36 -3.76 6.42
C VAL A 273 16.56 -4.66 6.77
N ASP A 274 17.76 -4.36 6.27
CA ASP A 274 19.00 -5.09 6.57
C ASP A 274 18.83 -6.62 6.42
N THR A 275 18.43 -7.03 5.21
CA THR A 275 18.27 -8.46 4.91
C THR A 275 19.66 -9.11 4.72
N PRO A 276 19.85 -10.37 5.13
CA PRO A 276 21.16 -11.04 5.02
C PRO A 276 21.60 -11.30 3.57
N TYR A 277 20.68 -11.15 2.61
CA TYR A 277 20.96 -11.31 1.18
C TYR A 277 21.11 -9.97 0.43
N ALA A 278 20.86 -8.82 1.09
CA ALA A 278 21.15 -7.52 0.52
C ALA A 278 22.68 -7.35 0.46
N VAL A 279 23.16 -6.79 -0.64
CA VAL A 279 24.60 -6.59 -0.88
C VAL A 279 24.82 -5.17 -1.32
N ALA A 280 25.69 -4.46 -0.60
CA ALA A 280 26.04 -3.08 -0.90
C ALA A 280 26.61 -2.94 -2.31
N ASN A 281 26.14 -1.94 -3.04
CA ASN A 281 26.65 -1.68 -4.38
C ASN A 281 28.02 -0.95 -4.35
N SER A 282 29.11 -1.72 -4.42
CA SER A 282 30.48 -1.18 -4.44
C SER A 282 30.76 -0.22 -5.60
N LYS A 283 30.02 -0.30 -6.72
CA LYS A 283 30.14 0.66 -7.83
C LYS A 283 29.65 2.07 -7.46
N LEU A 284 28.80 2.16 -6.44
CA LEU A 284 28.35 3.42 -5.85
C LEU A 284 29.25 3.87 -4.68
N GLY A 285 30.35 3.16 -4.42
CA GLY A 285 31.26 3.44 -3.30
C GLY A 285 30.75 2.95 -1.95
N LEU A 286 29.67 2.17 -1.92
CA LEU A 286 29.11 1.61 -0.70
C LEU A 286 29.90 0.38 -0.24
N SER A 287 30.20 0.34 1.05
CA SER A 287 30.93 -0.74 1.73
C SER A 287 30.02 -1.63 2.57
N ASN A 288 28.84 -1.13 2.95
CA ASN A 288 27.83 -1.86 3.69
C ASN A 288 26.42 -1.33 3.34
N VAL A 289 25.40 -2.15 3.57
CA VAL A 289 24.00 -1.88 3.16
C VAL A 289 23.34 -0.76 3.98
N GLU A 290 23.89 -0.41 5.14
CA GLU A 290 23.39 0.69 5.99
C GLU A 290 23.88 2.07 5.50
N GLN A 291 24.81 2.13 4.55
CA GLN A 291 25.27 3.39 3.97
C GLN A 291 24.24 3.97 3.00
N ARG A 292 24.18 5.30 2.96
CA ARG A 292 23.23 6.06 2.13
C ARG A 292 23.93 6.74 0.98
N ILE A 293 23.26 6.77 -0.17
CA ILE A 293 23.65 7.55 -1.34
C ILE A 293 22.41 8.16 -1.99
N PHE A 294 22.48 9.43 -2.35
CA PHE A 294 21.35 10.15 -2.95
C PHE A 294 21.28 9.84 -4.46
N LEU A 295 20.32 9.01 -4.85
CA LEU A 295 20.09 8.62 -6.25
C LEU A 295 19.07 9.51 -6.98
N GLY A 296 18.37 10.39 -6.27
CA GLY A 296 17.38 11.30 -6.83
C GLY A 296 17.92 12.24 -7.90
N HIS A 297 16.99 12.79 -8.68
CA HIS A 297 17.29 13.88 -9.59
C HIS A 297 17.74 15.13 -8.82
N ALA A 298 18.66 15.87 -9.43
CA ALA A 298 19.11 17.14 -8.87
C ALA A 298 17.98 18.17 -8.93
N VAL A 299 17.68 18.81 -7.79
CA VAL A 299 16.61 19.82 -7.66
C VAL A 299 17.15 21.13 -7.12
N GLU A 300 16.38 22.20 -7.30
CA GLU A 300 16.71 23.49 -6.70
C GLU A 300 16.81 23.41 -5.17
N GLU A 301 17.67 24.23 -4.56
CA GLU A 301 17.87 24.23 -3.10
C GLU A 301 16.55 24.48 -2.37
N GLU A 302 15.72 25.38 -2.89
CA GLU A 302 14.39 25.65 -2.35
C GLU A 302 13.50 24.40 -2.34
N GLN A 303 13.50 23.61 -3.42
CA GLN A 303 12.74 22.38 -3.51
C GLN A 303 13.27 21.33 -2.51
N LEU A 304 14.59 21.18 -2.42
CA LEU A 304 15.17 20.23 -1.47
C LEU A 304 14.85 20.63 -0.02
N GLN A 305 14.96 21.90 0.34
CA GLN A 305 14.64 22.37 1.69
C GLN A 305 13.16 22.19 2.03
N LYS A 306 12.25 22.40 1.06
CA LYS A 306 10.81 22.07 1.24
C LYS A 306 10.62 20.59 1.55
N THR A 307 11.30 19.70 0.82
CA THR A 307 11.23 18.26 1.05
C THR A 307 11.82 17.88 2.41
N LEU A 308 13.00 18.38 2.78
CA LEU A 308 13.61 18.08 4.09
C LEU A 308 12.74 18.59 5.24
N GLU A 309 12.14 19.77 5.10
CA GLU A 309 11.22 20.31 6.10
C GLU A 309 9.97 19.43 6.26
N HIS A 310 9.40 18.92 5.16
CA HIS A 310 8.33 17.92 5.21
C HIS A 310 8.73 16.68 6.04
N PHE A 311 9.94 16.16 5.85
CA PHE A 311 10.42 15.01 6.63
C PHE A 311 10.66 15.35 8.10
N ARG A 312 11.14 16.56 8.42
CA ARG A 312 11.31 17.02 9.81
C ARG A 312 9.97 17.14 10.52
N GLN A 313 8.95 17.65 9.84
CA GLN A 313 7.58 17.76 10.38
C GLN A 313 6.97 16.39 10.70
N HIS A 314 7.30 15.35 9.92
CA HIS A 314 6.82 13.99 10.14
C HIS A 314 7.71 13.15 11.07
N ARG A 315 8.90 13.64 11.46
CA ARG A 315 9.90 12.89 12.26
C ARG A 315 9.31 12.20 13.48
N SER A 316 8.58 12.94 14.31
CA SER A 316 7.99 12.40 15.54
C SER A 316 6.96 11.30 15.25
N TYR A 317 6.19 11.46 14.17
CA TYR A 317 5.20 10.49 13.74
C TYR A 317 5.85 9.21 13.21
N LEU A 318 6.87 9.32 12.36
CA LEU A 318 7.64 8.18 11.85
C LEU A 318 8.25 7.35 12.99
N VAL A 319 8.88 8.02 13.96
CA VAL A 319 9.42 7.34 15.16
C VAL A 319 8.30 6.69 15.97
N SER A 320 7.13 7.33 16.07
CA SER A 320 5.99 6.78 16.80
C SER A 320 5.45 5.49 16.18
N ILE A 321 5.38 5.40 14.84
CA ILE A 321 4.99 4.17 14.11
C ILE A 321 5.89 3.02 14.54
N ILE A 322 7.21 3.22 14.44
CA ILE A 322 8.20 2.17 14.77
C ILE A 322 8.11 1.80 16.25
N LYS A 323 8.02 2.79 17.14
CA LYS A 323 7.93 2.59 18.60
C LYS A 323 6.68 1.78 18.99
N ASN A 324 5.57 1.99 18.30
CA ASN A 324 4.28 1.39 18.61
C ASN A 324 4.06 0.04 17.92
N PHE A 325 4.86 -0.33 16.91
CA PHE A 325 4.73 -1.61 16.21
C PHE A 325 5.23 -2.79 17.04
N LYS A 326 4.36 -3.33 17.92
CA LYS A 326 4.74 -4.32 18.94
C LYS A 326 5.08 -5.71 18.40
N LEU A 327 4.78 -5.97 17.13
CA LEU A 327 5.15 -7.22 16.44
C LEU A 327 6.66 -7.35 16.26
N LEU A 328 7.40 -6.24 16.10
CA LEU A 328 8.84 -6.24 16.22
C LEU A 328 9.26 -6.20 17.68
N ASN A 329 10.28 -6.97 18.07
CA ASN A 329 10.78 -6.96 19.44
C ASN A 329 11.42 -5.60 19.81
N GLY A 330 11.62 -5.36 21.11
CA GLY A 330 12.11 -4.08 21.60
C GLY A 330 13.51 -3.68 21.14
N LEU A 331 14.39 -4.66 20.86
CA LEU A 331 15.73 -4.38 20.33
C LEU A 331 15.66 -3.93 18.88
N GLU A 332 14.93 -4.66 18.03
CA GLU A 332 14.76 -4.34 16.61
C GLU A 332 14.08 -2.97 16.43
N ARG A 333 13.07 -2.64 17.24
CA ARG A 333 12.48 -1.29 17.22
C ARG A 333 13.48 -0.19 17.57
N ARG A 334 14.38 -0.41 18.55
CA ARG A 334 15.40 0.59 18.91
C ARG A 334 16.41 0.79 17.78
N LYS A 335 16.85 -0.29 17.14
CA LYS A 335 17.75 -0.22 15.98
C LYS A 335 17.08 0.53 14.82
N ALA A 336 15.83 0.19 14.49
CA ALA A 336 15.07 0.84 13.43
C ALA A 336 14.88 2.35 13.71
N ILE A 337 14.55 2.74 14.94
CA ILE A 337 14.46 4.15 15.34
C ILE A 337 15.83 4.82 15.20
N HIS A 338 16.91 4.22 15.70
CA HIS A 338 18.25 4.80 15.59
C HIS A 338 18.66 5.03 14.13
N TYR A 339 18.36 4.06 13.27
CA TYR A 339 18.66 4.17 11.85
C TYR A 339 17.89 5.31 11.19
N ILE A 340 16.58 5.44 11.42
CA ILE A 340 15.79 6.57 10.89
C ILE A 340 16.23 7.91 11.49
N GLU A 341 16.58 7.95 12.77
CA GLU A 341 17.06 9.18 13.41
C GLU A 341 18.40 9.65 12.81
N SER A 342 19.30 8.72 12.46
CA SER A 342 20.60 9.06 11.84
C SER A 342 20.46 9.75 10.48
N PHE A 343 19.34 9.55 9.75
CA PHE A 343 19.09 10.30 8.51
C PHE A 343 19.04 11.81 8.74
N TYR A 344 18.42 12.25 9.84
CA TYR A 344 18.29 13.68 10.17
C TYR A 344 19.65 14.32 10.51
N GLU A 345 20.62 13.51 10.97
CA GLU A 345 22.01 13.96 11.19
C GLU A 345 22.79 14.08 9.87
N MET A 346 22.33 13.39 8.81
CA MET A 346 22.95 13.32 7.49
C MET A 346 22.35 14.27 6.45
N GLU A 347 21.36 15.10 6.79
CA GLU A 347 20.72 16.03 5.82
C GLU A 347 21.73 16.96 5.13
N SER A 348 22.76 17.41 5.85
CA SER A 348 23.83 18.24 5.27
C SER A 348 24.66 17.49 4.22
N GLN A 349 24.82 16.17 4.36
CA GLN A 349 25.47 15.34 3.36
C GLN A 349 24.58 15.20 2.12
N LEU A 350 23.28 14.92 2.30
CA LEU A 350 22.31 14.86 1.20
C LEU A 350 22.30 16.17 0.41
N ALA A 351 22.28 17.32 1.08
CA ALA A 351 22.33 18.64 0.43
C ALA A 351 23.59 18.83 -0.43
N ARG A 352 24.77 18.43 0.08
CA ARG A 352 26.02 18.45 -0.70
C ARG A 352 25.98 17.52 -1.91
N GLU A 353 25.38 16.34 -1.78
CA GLU A 353 25.21 15.40 -2.89
C GLU A 353 24.28 15.97 -3.98
N ASN A 354 23.17 16.62 -3.60
CA ASN A 354 22.28 17.33 -4.52
C ASN A 354 23.03 18.47 -5.25
N GLU A 355 23.76 19.31 -4.51
CA GLU A 355 24.52 20.43 -5.09
C GLU A 355 25.58 19.93 -6.08
N LYS A 356 26.31 18.86 -5.74
CA LYS A 356 27.28 18.25 -6.64
C LYS A 356 26.62 17.81 -7.96
N LYS A 357 25.49 17.09 -7.89
CA LYS A 357 24.75 16.66 -9.08
C LYS A 357 24.25 17.83 -9.92
N ARG A 358 23.83 18.94 -9.29
CA ARG A 358 23.44 20.16 -10.02
C ARG A 358 24.59 20.73 -10.84
N LYS A 359 25.78 20.82 -10.24
CA LYS A 359 26.99 21.32 -10.92
C LYS A 359 27.37 20.43 -12.10
N GLU A 360 27.38 19.11 -11.90
CA GLU A 360 27.63 18.14 -12.97
C GLU A 360 26.61 18.25 -14.11
N LYS A 361 25.31 18.46 -13.81
CA LYS A 361 24.28 18.69 -14.82
C LYS A 361 24.54 19.97 -15.62
N ALA A 362 24.89 21.07 -14.95
CA ALA A 362 25.16 22.35 -15.60
C ALA A 362 26.40 22.28 -16.52
N GLU A 363 27.46 21.61 -16.09
CA GLU A 363 28.67 21.39 -16.88
C GLU A 363 28.39 20.55 -18.14
N ASN A 364 27.60 19.47 -18.01
CA ASN A 364 27.21 18.64 -19.13
C ASN A 364 26.29 19.36 -20.13
N SER A 365 25.41 20.25 -19.67
CA SER A 365 24.60 21.10 -20.55
C SER A 365 25.49 22.07 -21.35
N ALA A 366 26.47 22.71 -20.68
CA ALA A 366 27.36 23.68 -21.33
C ALA A 366 28.36 23.06 -22.33
N GLN A 367 28.62 21.74 -22.26
CA GLN A 367 29.48 21.03 -23.22
C GLN A 367 28.73 20.52 -24.46
N ASN A 368 27.39 20.48 -24.42
CA ASN A 368 26.54 19.99 -25.50
C ASN A 368 25.81 21.12 -26.26
N GLU A 369 25.99 22.37 -25.83
CA GLU A 369 25.69 23.61 -26.57
C GLU A 369 26.92 24.08 -27.35
#